data_AF-A0A8C1MAU9-F1
#
_entry.id   AF-A0A8C1MAU9-F1
#
_cell.length_a   1.000
_cell.length_b   1.000
_cell.length_c   1.000
_cell.angle_alpha   90.00
_cell.angle_beta   90.00
_cell.angle_gamma   90.00
#
_symmetry.space_group_name_H-M   'P 1'
#
loop_
_entity.id
_entity.type
_entity.pdbx_description
1 polymer ?
#
loop_
_entity_poly.entity_id
_entity_poly.type
_entity_poly.pdbx_seq_one_letter_code
_entity_poly.pdbx_strand_id
1 'polypeptide(L)'
;MALLVLLCLLGHVWDLQVSAAPVNNAFKHLQSAPKFWHISDLHLDPTYHITEDHSKVCFSSKGIPALDPGVFGDFLCDSPYRLILSAFSYMKQADLQPEFIIWTGDSPPHVPKEELSTDVVIDVIANMTHTIRQFFPQLPVYPDQLPTSANAIYDAVAKLWSPWLNPEAVATLQKGGFYSLVIKPGLRLVSLNTNLYYSPNQVTVNMTDPAGTRCTDHAGPFHYKTVYVIAHVPIGYLPYAINTTAVRESYNEQLVKIFRNYSDVVQGQFYGHTHRDSIMVLLDQQGKPVNSIFVTPAVTPIKSLLEPYSNNPGVRAYLYHPENYGLLDIWQFYLNLTEANLEQKSDWKLEYIMTEAFDIDDIQPHSLHELALRFEQPQSKDFDKYFNHFMVSYNFSLTCEGLCKTIQVCAVHFLDQETYSQCIAKAGI
;
A
#
# COMPACT_ATOMS: atom_id res chain seq x y z
N MET A 1 -13.98 -64.20 -24.40
CA MET A 1 -13.46 -62.89 -24.86
C MET A 1 -14.25 -61.82 -24.13
N ALA A 2 -13.63 -61.21 -23.12
CA ALA A 2 -14.28 -60.32 -22.17
C ALA A 2 -14.25 -58.86 -22.65
N LEU A 3 -15.36 -58.15 -22.41
CA LEU A 3 -15.53 -56.70 -22.56
C LEU A 3 -14.48 -55.95 -21.73
N LEU A 4 -13.83 -54.93 -22.31
CA LEU A 4 -13.08 -53.92 -21.56
C LEU A 4 -13.78 -52.56 -21.72
N VAL A 5 -14.21 -52.03 -20.58
CA VAL A 5 -14.84 -50.72 -20.38
C VAL A 5 -13.75 -49.65 -20.37
N LEU A 6 -13.92 -48.62 -21.19
CA LEU A 6 -13.07 -47.43 -21.22
C LEU A 6 -13.58 -46.43 -20.16
N LEU A 7 -12.86 -46.27 -19.05
CA LEU A 7 -13.11 -45.24 -18.04
C LEU A 7 -12.38 -43.94 -18.43
N CYS A 8 -13.14 -42.90 -18.75
CA CYS A 8 -12.65 -41.54 -18.89
C CYS A 8 -12.35 -40.95 -17.50
N LEU A 9 -11.10 -40.54 -17.28
CA LEU A 9 -10.70 -39.71 -16.14
C LEU A 9 -11.06 -38.25 -16.45
N LEU A 10 -12.20 -37.79 -15.95
CA LEU A 10 -12.50 -36.37 -15.82
C LEU A 10 -11.73 -35.85 -14.60
N GLY A 11 -10.76 -34.97 -14.84
CA GLY A 11 -10.08 -34.23 -13.79
C GLY A 11 -11.07 -33.30 -13.08
N HIS A 12 -11.24 -33.50 -11.79
CA HIS A 12 -12.00 -32.59 -10.94
C HIS A 12 -11.27 -31.25 -10.84
N VAL A 13 -11.81 -30.23 -11.53
CA VAL A 13 -11.55 -28.82 -11.19
C VAL A 13 -12.26 -28.56 -9.87
N TRP A 14 -11.50 -28.28 -8.82
CA TRP A 14 -12.06 -27.84 -7.55
C TRP A 14 -12.38 -26.35 -7.72
N ASP A 15 -13.64 -26.05 -8.05
CA ASP A 15 -14.19 -24.71 -7.92
C ASP A 15 -14.20 -24.35 -6.43
N LEU A 16 -13.18 -23.61 -5.98
CA LEU A 16 -13.26 -22.87 -4.73
C LEU A 16 -14.32 -21.80 -4.91
N GLN A 17 -15.54 -22.08 -4.42
CA GLN A 17 -16.57 -21.05 -4.26
C GLN A 17 -16.03 -20.00 -3.27
N VAL A 18 -15.56 -18.88 -3.81
CA VAL A 18 -15.41 -17.64 -3.05
C VAL A 18 -16.82 -17.25 -2.62
N SER A 19 -17.15 -17.50 -1.37
CA SER A 19 -18.38 -17.02 -0.78
C SER A 19 -18.30 -15.49 -0.79
N ALA A 20 -19.06 -14.84 -1.69
CA ALA A 20 -19.30 -13.42 -1.57
C ALA A 20 -19.91 -13.20 -0.18
N ALA A 21 -19.16 -12.55 0.71
CA ALA A 21 -19.67 -12.19 2.02
C ALA A 21 -21.02 -11.48 1.82
N PRO A 22 -22.06 -11.79 2.61
CA PRO A 22 -23.34 -11.13 2.49
C PRO A 22 -23.18 -9.65 2.86
N VAL A 23 -22.92 -8.81 1.85
CA VAL A 23 -22.88 -7.35 1.96
C VAL A 23 -24.26 -6.88 2.40
N ASN A 24 -24.30 -5.97 3.37
CA ASN A 24 -25.55 -5.44 3.89
C ASN A 24 -26.36 -4.78 2.73
N ASN A 25 -27.69 -4.90 2.72
CA ASN A 25 -28.54 -4.42 1.61
C ASN A 25 -28.33 -2.92 1.28
N ALA A 26 -27.82 -2.15 2.25
CA ALA A 26 -27.45 -0.74 2.08
C ALA A 26 -26.37 -0.52 1.00
N PHE A 27 -25.43 -1.45 0.81
CA PHE A 27 -24.25 -1.27 -0.06
C PHE A 27 -24.34 -2.01 -1.40
N LYS A 28 -25.52 -2.56 -1.76
CA LYS A 28 -25.75 -3.16 -3.08
C LYS A 28 -25.45 -2.19 -4.24
N HIS A 29 -25.65 -0.89 -4.04
CA HIS A 29 -25.37 0.14 -5.04
C HIS A 29 -23.87 0.35 -5.27
N LEU A 30 -23.01 0.01 -4.30
CA LEU A 30 -21.55 0.08 -4.44
C LEU A 30 -20.98 -1.12 -5.22
N GLN A 31 -21.71 -2.23 -5.34
CA GLN A 31 -21.22 -3.39 -6.09
C GLN A 31 -20.97 -3.07 -7.57
N SER A 32 -21.76 -2.18 -8.17
CA SER A 32 -21.58 -1.71 -9.55
C SER A 32 -20.62 -0.52 -9.69
N ALA A 33 -20.13 0.04 -8.58
CA ALA A 33 -19.18 1.14 -8.65
C ALA A 33 -17.86 0.68 -9.31
N PRO A 34 -17.23 1.54 -10.14
CA PRO A 34 -15.87 1.32 -10.62
C PRO A 34 -14.89 1.04 -9.49
N LYS A 35 -13.92 0.17 -9.77
CA LYS A 35 -12.92 -0.28 -8.79
C LYS A 35 -11.52 -0.22 -9.35
N PHE A 36 -10.54 -0.09 -8.46
CA PHE A 36 -9.13 -0.32 -8.77
C PHE A 36 -8.45 -1.05 -7.61
N TRP A 37 -7.43 -1.85 -7.93
CA TRP A 37 -6.57 -2.46 -6.92
C TRP A 37 -5.44 -1.52 -6.52
N HIS A 38 -5.01 -1.61 -5.27
CA HIS A 38 -3.77 -1.05 -4.76
C HIS A 38 -2.97 -2.17 -4.11
N ILE A 39 -1.78 -2.39 -4.63
CA ILE A 39 -0.79 -3.32 -4.08
C ILE A 39 0.50 -2.56 -3.76
N SER A 40 1.21 -2.98 -2.72
CA SER A 40 2.47 -2.36 -2.32
C SER A 40 3.35 -3.36 -1.57
N ASP A 41 4.64 -3.06 -1.51
CA ASP A 41 5.59 -3.69 -0.59
C ASP A 41 5.56 -5.22 -0.73
N LEU A 42 5.81 -5.68 -1.97
CA LEU A 42 5.82 -7.09 -2.31
C LEU A 42 7.03 -7.80 -1.68
N HIS A 43 8.18 -7.12 -1.64
CA HIS A 43 9.46 -7.58 -1.12
C HIS A 43 9.70 -9.07 -1.38
N LEU A 44 9.96 -9.43 -2.63
CA LEU A 44 10.34 -10.79 -2.99
C LEU A 44 11.69 -11.12 -2.37
N ASP A 45 11.74 -12.11 -1.48
CA ASP A 45 12.97 -12.81 -1.12
C ASP A 45 13.15 -14.04 -2.03
N PRO A 46 14.02 -13.98 -3.05
CA PRO A 46 14.27 -15.11 -3.95
C PRO A 46 15.02 -16.26 -3.26
N THR A 47 15.57 -16.04 -2.06
CA THR A 47 16.31 -17.05 -1.29
C THR A 47 15.43 -17.86 -0.37
N TYR A 48 14.16 -17.49 -0.20
CA TYR A 48 13.26 -18.16 0.73
C TYR A 48 13.12 -19.65 0.41
N HIS A 49 13.53 -20.51 1.36
CA HIS A 49 13.33 -21.96 1.30
C HIS A 49 13.24 -22.55 2.70
N ILE A 50 12.43 -23.58 2.88
CA ILE A 50 12.29 -24.27 4.17
C ILE A 50 13.48 -25.20 4.36
N THR A 51 14.16 -25.09 5.50
CA THR A 51 15.32 -25.89 5.87
C THR A 51 15.39 -26.05 7.39
N GLU A 52 16.06 -27.11 7.89
CA GLU A 52 16.22 -27.35 9.33
C GLU A 52 17.00 -26.23 10.03
N ASP A 53 17.95 -25.61 9.32
CA ASP A 53 18.67 -24.45 9.83
C ASP A 53 17.85 -23.17 9.58
N HIS A 54 16.98 -22.84 10.54
CA HIS A 54 16.09 -21.68 10.44
C HIS A 54 16.80 -20.34 10.22
N SER A 55 18.11 -20.24 10.49
CA SER A 55 18.91 -19.04 10.17
C SER A 55 19.19 -18.85 8.68
N LYS A 56 18.94 -19.89 7.87
CA LYS A 56 19.16 -19.91 6.41
C LYS A 56 17.87 -19.98 5.60
N VAL A 57 16.71 -19.87 6.26
CA VAL A 57 15.42 -19.92 5.56
C VAL A 57 15.28 -18.79 4.55
N CYS A 58 15.70 -17.58 4.93
CA CYS A 58 15.59 -16.38 4.11
C CYS A 58 16.75 -15.44 4.44
N PHE A 59 17.25 -14.72 3.43
CA PHE A 59 18.33 -13.75 3.65
C PHE A 59 17.80 -12.48 4.33
N SER A 60 16.52 -12.17 4.13
CA SER A 60 15.86 -11.01 4.75
C SER A 60 15.86 -11.05 6.28
N SER A 61 15.94 -12.25 6.90
CA SER A 61 16.05 -12.37 8.37
C SER A 61 17.43 -11.98 8.90
N LYS A 62 18.42 -11.81 8.01
CA LYS A 62 19.80 -11.40 8.35
C LYS A 62 20.46 -12.35 9.35
N GLY A 63 20.19 -13.65 9.19
CA GLY A 63 20.72 -14.72 10.05
C GLY A 63 19.95 -14.91 11.37
N ILE A 64 18.90 -14.13 11.62
CA ILE A 64 17.98 -14.44 12.71
C ILE A 64 17.18 -15.69 12.32
N PRO A 65 17.13 -16.72 13.18
CA PRO A 65 16.33 -17.91 12.90
C PRO A 65 14.86 -17.55 12.70
N ALA A 66 14.29 -17.91 11.54
CA ALA A 66 12.85 -17.84 11.30
C ALA A 66 12.08 -18.61 12.39
N LEU A 67 10.94 -18.08 12.83
CA LEU A 67 10.26 -18.61 14.00
C LEU A 67 9.49 -19.89 13.68
N ASP A 68 8.65 -19.85 12.65
CA ASP A 68 7.80 -20.95 12.20
C ASP A 68 7.63 -20.88 10.67
N PRO A 69 8.71 -21.16 9.91
CA PRO A 69 8.73 -20.95 8.47
C PRO A 69 7.82 -21.93 7.74
N GLY A 70 6.81 -21.41 7.05
CA GLY A 70 5.91 -22.20 6.23
C GLY A 70 6.02 -21.88 4.74
N VAL A 71 5.20 -22.54 3.93
CA VAL A 71 5.29 -22.43 2.45
C VAL A 71 4.88 -21.06 1.91
N PHE A 72 4.18 -20.25 2.72
CA PHE A 72 3.77 -18.88 2.37
C PHE A 72 4.59 -17.80 3.07
N GLY A 73 5.57 -18.16 3.91
CA GLY A 73 6.46 -17.18 4.54
C GLY A 73 6.61 -17.40 6.04
N ASP A 74 7.29 -16.44 6.68
CA ASP A 74 7.49 -16.31 8.12
C ASP A 74 7.47 -14.82 8.46
N PHE A 75 7.05 -14.44 9.67
CA PHE A 75 7.01 -13.03 10.07
C PHE A 75 8.40 -12.39 10.23
N LEU A 76 9.50 -13.15 10.21
CA LEU A 76 10.87 -12.63 10.14
C LEU A 76 11.47 -12.65 8.73
N CYS A 77 10.68 -13.08 7.74
CA CYS A 77 11.10 -13.16 6.35
C CYS A 77 10.29 -12.23 5.46
N ASP A 78 10.93 -11.79 4.39
CA ASP A 78 10.25 -11.20 3.25
C ASP A 78 9.50 -12.26 2.44
N SER A 79 8.67 -11.83 1.50
CA SER A 79 7.75 -12.71 0.78
C SER A 79 8.48 -13.78 -0.03
N PRO A 80 8.19 -15.08 0.17
CA PRO A 80 8.48 -16.07 -0.86
C PRO A 80 7.65 -15.75 -2.11
N TYR A 81 8.17 -16.12 -3.28
CA TYR A 81 7.45 -15.92 -4.55
C TYR A 81 6.05 -16.57 -4.54
N ARG A 82 5.89 -17.70 -3.82
CA ARG A 82 4.61 -18.39 -3.65
C ARG A 82 3.54 -17.52 -2.97
N LEU A 83 3.92 -16.69 -2.00
CA LEU A 83 2.99 -15.76 -1.35
C LEU A 83 2.48 -14.71 -2.34
N ILE A 84 3.39 -14.08 -3.08
CA ILE A 84 3.06 -13.06 -4.10
C ILE A 84 2.16 -13.66 -5.19
N LEU A 85 2.48 -14.85 -5.69
CA LEU A 85 1.64 -15.57 -6.66
C LEU A 85 0.24 -15.86 -6.09
N SER A 86 0.14 -16.20 -4.81
CA SER A 86 -1.16 -16.45 -4.17
C SER A 86 -2.01 -15.18 -4.09
N ALA A 87 -1.41 -14.02 -3.82
CA ALA A 87 -2.09 -12.72 -3.80
C ALA A 87 -2.65 -12.37 -5.18
N PHE A 88 -1.85 -12.47 -6.24
CA PHE A 88 -2.31 -12.20 -7.61
C PHE A 88 -3.34 -13.21 -8.12
N SER A 89 -3.19 -14.48 -7.73
CA SER A 89 -4.18 -15.52 -8.02
C SER A 89 -5.53 -15.18 -7.37
N TYR A 90 -5.51 -14.75 -6.10
CA TYR A 90 -6.71 -14.31 -5.41
C TYR A 90 -7.33 -13.07 -6.06
N MET A 91 -6.55 -12.02 -6.33
CA MET A 91 -7.03 -10.80 -6.98
C MET A 91 -7.71 -11.09 -8.33
N LYS A 92 -7.22 -12.08 -9.08
CA LYS A 92 -7.84 -12.54 -10.33
C LYS A 92 -9.14 -13.33 -10.08
N GLN A 93 -9.17 -14.19 -9.07
CA GLN A 93 -10.34 -15.02 -8.73
C GLN A 93 -11.46 -14.23 -8.06
N ALA A 94 -11.14 -13.18 -7.30
CA ALA A 94 -12.10 -12.29 -6.67
C ALA A 94 -12.99 -11.57 -7.69
N ASP A 95 -12.54 -11.50 -8.96
CA ASP A 95 -13.27 -10.99 -10.13
C ASP A 95 -14.00 -9.66 -9.87
N LEU A 96 -13.33 -8.75 -9.17
CA LEU A 96 -13.90 -7.43 -8.84
C LEU A 96 -14.09 -6.51 -10.06
N GLN A 97 -13.66 -6.97 -11.26
CA GLN A 97 -13.64 -6.21 -12.50
C GLN A 97 -12.98 -4.82 -12.32
N PRO A 98 -11.75 -4.76 -11.80
CA PRO A 98 -11.03 -3.50 -11.62
C PRO A 98 -10.70 -2.88 -12.97
N GLU A 99 -10.64 -1.56 -13.05
CA GLU A 99 -10.30 -0.86 -14.29
C GLU A 99 -8.80 -0.54 -14.42
N PHE A 100 -8.08 -0.55 -13.30
CA PHE A 100 -6.62 -0.37 -13.25
C PHE A 100 -6.05 -0.90 -11.92
N ILE A 101 -4.73 -0.94 -11.83
CA ILE A 101 -3.99 -1.29 -10.61
C ILE A 101 -3.00 -0.15 -10.29
N ILE A 102 -2.98 0.30 -9.04
CA ILE A 102 -1.89 1.11 -8.49
C ILE A 102 -0.90 0.16 -7.80
N TRP A 103 0.38 0.34 -8.10
CA TRP A 103 1.46 -0.43 -7.48
C TRP A 103 2.52 0.49 -6.89
N THR A 104 2.48 0.74 -5.58
CA THR A 104 3.38 1.71 -4.91
C THR A 104 4.72 1.11 -4.47
N GLY A 105 5.20 0.09 -5.20
CA GLY A 105 6.60 -0.31 -5.20
C GLY A 105 7.05 -1.30 -4.15
N ASP A 106 8.34 -1.18 -3.80
CA ASP A 106 9.13 -2.07 -2.94
C ASP A 106 9.07 -3.56 -3.30
N SER A 107 9.80 -3.92 -4.37
CA SER A 107 9.96 -5.31 -4.82
C SER A 107 11.17 -6.05 -4.23
N PRO A 108 12.38 -5.47 -4.11
CA PRO A 108 13.54 -6.18 -3.55
C PRO A 108 13.39 -6.48 -2.05
N PRO A 109 14.10 -7.48 -1.52
CA PRO A 109 14.03 -7.84 -0.10
C PRO A 109 14.90 -6.93 0.77
N HIS A 110 14.64 -6.97 2.08
CA HIS A 110 15.38 -6.30 3.14
C HIS A 110 16.67 -7.05 3.50
N VAL A 111 17.68 -6.94 2.64
CA VAL A 111 19.00 -7.52 2.90
C VAL A 111 20.05 -6.42 3.11
N PRO A 112 21.23 -6.73 3.67
CA PRO A 112 22.33 -5.78 3.70
C PRO A 112 22.63 -5.22 2.31
N LYS A 113 23.04 -3.95 2.22
CA LYS A 113 23.25 -3.28 0.94
C LYS A 113 24.29 -4.01 0.07
N GLU A 114 25.25 -4.64 0.72
CA GLU A 114 26.34 -5.41 0.09
C GLU A 114 25.84 -6.68 -0.61
N GLU A 115 24.67 -7.19 -0.21
CA GLU A 115 24.01 -8.35 -0.82
C GLU A 115 23.10 -7.96 -1.99
N LEU A 116 22.90 -6.67 -2.25
CA LEU A 116 22.17 -6.16 -3.41
C LEU A 116 23.12 -5.51 -4.42
N SER A 117 22.83 -5.75 -5.70
CA SER A 117 23.42 -5.01 -6.81
C SER A 117 22.32 -4.32 -7.61
N THR A 118 22.72 -3.35 -8.44
CA THR A 118 21.80 -2.69 -9.38
C THR A 118 21.09 -3.69 -10.29
N ASP A 119 21.81 -4.71 -10.77
CA ASP A 119 21.25 -5.74 -11.65
C ASP A 119 20.23 -6.62 -10.91
N VAL A 120 20.54 -7.04 -9.67
CA VAL A 120 19.60 -7.83 -8.85
C VAL A 120 18.32 -7.04 -8.58
N VAL A 121 18.43 -5.74 -8.28
CA VAL A 121 17.26 -4.88 -8.09
C VAL A 121 16.42 -4.80 -9.37
N ILE A 122 17.06 -4.61 -10.53
CA ILE A 122 16.36 -4.57 -11.83
C ILE A 122 15.69 -5.91 -12.12
N ASP A 123 16.36 -7.03 -11.88
CA ASP A 123 15.82 -8.37 -12.14
C ASP A 123 14.60 -8.67 -11.28
N VAL A 124 14.61 -8.29 -10.01
CA VAL A 124 13.45 -8.45 -9.12
C VAL A 124 12.29 -7.57 -9.58
N ILE A 125 12.53 -6.31 -9.97
CA ILE A 125 11.49 -5.43 -10.53
C ILE A 125 10.94 -5.99 -11.84
N ALA A 126 11.81 -6.50 -12.72
CA ALA A 126 11.42 -7.13 -13.97
C ALA A 126 10.56 -8.37 -13.74
N ASN A 127 10.92 -9.20 -12.75
CA ASN A 127 10.14 -10.36 -12.34
C ASN A 127 8.74 -9.93 -11.88
N MET A 128 8.63 -8.99 -10.93
CA MET A 128 7.33 -8.51 -10.45
C MET A 128 6.49 -7.91 -11.58
N THR A 129 7.11 -7.08 -12.43
CA THR A 129 6.45 -6.48 -13.60
C THR A 129 5.92 -7.56 -14.54
N HIS A 130 6.72 -8.58 -14.86
CA HIS A 130 6.31 -9.67 -15.73
C HIS A 130 5.16 -10.49 -15.12
N THR A 131 5.27 -10.82 -13.84
CA THR A 131 4.27 -11.58 -13.10
C THR A 131 2.93 -10.84 -13.07
N ILE A 132 2.93 -9.55 -12.76
CA ILE A 132 1.71 -8.71 -12.81
C ILE A 132 1.09 -8.77 -14.22
N ARG A 133 1.89 -8.63 -15.29
CA ARG A 133 1.40 -8.71 -16.68
C ARG A 133 0.86 -10.09 -17.05
N GLN A 134 1.40 -11.17 -16.50
CA GLN A 134 0.88 -12.52 -16.73
C GLN A 134 -0.50 -12.72 -16.09
N PHE A 135 -0.71 -12.21 -14.87
CA PHE A 135 -2.02 -12.30 -14.21
C PHE A 135 -3.04 -11.33 -14.81
N PHE A 136 -2.60 -10.13 -15.19
CA PHE A 136 -3.45 -9.02 -15.61
C PHE A 136 -3.01 -8.41 -16.96
N PRO A 137 -3.05 -9.18 -18.06
CA PRO A 137 -2.49 -8.74 -19.34
C PRO A 137 -3.21 -7.54 -19.99
N GLN A 138 -4.46 -7.29 -19.60
CA GLN A 138 -5.31 -6.22 -20.17
C GLN A 138 -5.47 -5.02 -19.22
N LEU A 139 -5.01 -5.11 -17.97
CA LEU A 139 -5.16 -4.01 -17.02
C LEU A 139 -3.96 -3.07 -17.11
N PRO A 140 -4.19 -1.75 -17.21
CA PRO A 140 -3.12 -0.79 -17.00
C PRO A 140 -2.69 -0.81 -15.53
N VAL A 141 -1.38 -0.74 -15.31
CA VAL A 141 -0.78 -0.68 -13.98
C VAL A 141 0.03 0.60 -13.86
N TYR A 142 -0.15 1.33 -12.77
CA TYR A 142 0.55 2.58 -12.49
C TYR A 142 1.54 2.36 -11.33
N PRO A 143 2.80 2.04 -11.65
CA PRO A 143 3.83 1.74 -10.66
C PRO A 143 4.51 2.99 -10.08
N ASP A 144 4.96 2.92 -8.83
CA ASP A 144 5.83 3.89 -8.16
C ASP A 144 6.89 3.12 -7.35
N GLN A 145 8.08 2.90 -7.91
CA GLN A 145 9.12 2.12 -7.23
C GLN A 145 10.52 2.56 -7.62
N LEU A 146 11.16 3.49 -6.90
CA LEU A 146 12.42 4.02 -7.40
C LEU A 146 13.44 4.44 -6.33
N PRO A 147 14.73 4.11 -6.57
CA PRO A 147 15.84 4.61 -5.76
C PRO A 147 16.01 6.12 -5.95
N THR A 148 17.01 6.69 -5.30
CA THR A 148 17.06 8.12 -4.97
C THR A 148 17.84 9.01 -5.94
N SER A 149 18.28 8.48 -7.09
CA SER A 149 18.98 9.25 -8.14
C SER A 149 18.77 8.65 -9.52
N ALA A 150 18.86 9.50 -10.56
CA ALA A 150 18.88 9.04 -11.96
C ALA A 150 20.03 8.05 -12.16
N ASN A 151 19.66 6.79 -12.39
CA ASN A 151 20.59 5.68 -12.51
C ASN A 151 20.01 4.62 -13.45
N ALA A 152 20.78 3.57 -13.71
CA ALA A 152 20.38 2.47 -14.61
C ALA A 152 19.03 1.84 -14.26
N ILE A 153 18.55 1.95 -13.02
CA ILE A 153 17.24 1.46 -12.58
C ILE A 153 16.13 2.29 -13.22
N TYR A 154 16.23 3.62 -13.27
CA TYR A 154 15.21 4.47 -13.92
C TYR A 154 15.10 4.17 -15.41
N ASP A 155 16.23 3.93 -16.08
CA ASP A 155 16.22 3.53 -17.49
C ASP A 155 15.62 2.14 -17.70
N ALA A 156 15.91 1.20 -16.80
CA ALA A 156 15.37 -0.16 -16.87
C ALA A 156 13.87 -0.18 -16.62
N VAL A 157 13.39 0.46 -15.54
CA VAL A 157 11.97 0.49 -15.19
C VAL A 157 11.16 1.29 -16.20
N ALA A 158 11.70 2.36 -16.79
CA ALA A 158 11.03 3.08 -17.86
C ALA A 158 10.79 2.21 -19.09
N LYS A 159 11.74 1.33 -19.45
CA LYS A 159 11.55 0.34 -20.52
C LYS A 159 10.51 -0.70 -20.12
N LEU A 160 10.62 -1.26 -18.91
CA LEU A 160 9.71 -2.29 -18.39
C LEU A 160 8.25 -1.81 -18.33
N TRP A 161 8.04 -0.55 -17.92
CA TRP A 161 6.71 0.03 -17.69
C TRP A 161 6.20 0.86 -18.86
N SER A 162 7.00 1.09 -19.91
CA SER A 162 6.56 1.77 -21.14
C SER A 162 5.26 1.22 -21.74
N PRO A 163 4.88 -0.08 -21.63
CA PRO A 163 3.59 -0.54 -22.12
C PRO A 163 2.37 0.04 -21.38
N TRP A 164 2.55 0.55 -20.17
CA TRP A 164 1.49 1.15 -19.35
C TRP A 164 1.48 2.68 -19.38
N LEU A 165 2.55 3.30 -19.90
CA LEU A 165 2.80 4.73 -19.80
C LEU A 165 2.86 5.38 -21.18
N ASN A 166 2.47 6.66 -21.27
CA ASN A 166 2.65 7.43 -22.49
C ASN A 166 4.12 7.93 -22.61
N PRO A 167 4.58 8.36 -23.80
CA PRO A 167 5.97 8.77 -24.00
C PRO A 167 6.45 9.91 -23.08
N GLU A 168 5.55 10.84 -22.72
CA GLU A 168 5.85 11.94 -21.81
C GLU A 168 6.13 11.44 -20.38
N ALA A 169 5.27 10.55 -19.87
CA ALA A 169 5.44 9.90 -18.58
C ALA A 169 6.71 9.05 -18.53
N VAL A 170 7.03 8.32 -19.60
CA VAL A 170 8.29 7.57 -19.72
C VAL A 170 9.50 8.52 -19.62
N ALA A 171 9.46 9.68 -20.28
CA ALA A 171 10.57 10.63 -20.26
C ALA A 171 10.81 11.24 -18.87
N THR A 172 9.76 11.61 -18.13
CA THR A 172 9.92 12.13 -16.75
C THR A 172 10.34 11.02 -15.79
N LEU A 173 9.84 9.80 -15.97
CA LEU A 173 10.22 8.62 -15.21
C LEU A 173 11.73 8.35 -15.33
N GLN A 174 12.27 8.39 -16.56
CA GLN A 174 13.71 8.24 -16.80
C GLN A 174 14.55 9.34 -16.13
N LYS A 175 14.02 10.57 -16.09
CA LYS A 175 14.76 11.74 -15.58
C LYS A 175 14.81 11.80 -14.05
N GLY A 176 13.71 11.55 -13.38
CA GLY A 176 13.59 11.79 -11.93
C GLY A 176 12.75 10.78 -11.17
N GLY A 177 12.24 9.77 -11.86
CA GLY A 177 11.45 8.73 -11.24
C GLY A 177 10.01 9.10 -10.89
N PHE A 178 9.49 10.15 -11.51
CA PHE A 178 8.12 10.59 -11.31
C PHE A 178 7.46 10.75 -12.67
N TYR A 179 6.15 10.69 -12.70
CA TYR A 179 5.41 10.92 -13.93
C TYR A 179 3.97 11.32 -13.67
N SER A 180 3.32 11.84 -14.70
CA SER A 180 1.87 12.03 -14.68
C SER A 180 1.27 11.69 -16.03
N LEU A 181 0.04 11.19 -16.02
CA LEU A 181 -0.70 10.85 -17.22
C LEU A 181 -2.21 10.88 -16.95
N VAL A 182 -2.97 11.08 -18.01
CA VAL A 182 -4.43 10.95 -17.96
C VAL A 182 -4.77 9.47 -18.06
N ILE A 183 -5.39 8.93 -17.01
CA ILE A 183 -5.71 7.50 -16.91
C ILE A 183 -7.17 7.21 -17.28
N LYS A 184 -8.05 8.21 -17.15
CA LYS A 184 -9.44 8.22 -17.62
C LYS A 184 -9.86 9.64 -18.02
N PRO A 185 -10.93 9.83 -18.81
CA PRO A 185 -11.40 11.16 -19.16
C PRO A 185 -11.66 12.06 -17.94
N GLY A 186 -10.84 13.08 -17.74
CA GLY A 186 -10.94 14.00 -16.59
C GLY A 186 -10.22 13.57 -15.31
N LEU A 187 -9.63 12.37 -15.27
CA LEU A 187 -8.80 11.87 -14.17
C LEU A 187 -7.33 11.78 -14.59
N ARG A 188 -6.49 12.55 -13.91
CA ARG A 188 -5.02 12.47 -14.03
C ARG A 188 -4.44 11.73 -12.82
N LEU A 189 -3.50 10.84 -13.07
CA LEU A 189 -2.68 10.23 -12.03
C LEU A 189 -1.31 10.92 -11.99
N VAL A 190 -0.82 11.18 -10.79
CA VAL A 190 0.51 11.73 -10.52
C VAL A 190 1.26 10.76 -9.63
N SER A 191 2.32 10.15 -10.15
CA SER A 191 3.27 9.30 -9.40
C SER A 191 4.46 10.15 -8.96
N LEU A 192 4.68 10.23 -7.65
CA LEU A 192 5.73 11.02 -7.03
C LEU A 192 6.84 10.13 -6.49
N ASN A 193 8.08 10.48 -6.79
CA ASN A 193 9.23 9.81 -6.18
C ASN A 193 9.53 10.36 -4.77
N THR A 194 8.72 10.01 -3.78
CA THR A 194 8.92 10.46 -2.39
C THR A 194 10.15 9.85 -1.70
N ASN A 195 10.78 8.84 -2.30
CA ASN A 195 12.09 8.32 -1.85
C ASN A 195 13.17 9.41 -1.88
N LEU A 196 13.04 10.40 -2.76
CA LEU A 196 13.92 11.58 -2.78
C LEU A 196 13.84 12.39 -1.48
N TYR A 197 12.73 12.33 -0.76
CA TYR A 197 12.51 13.05 0.48
C TYR A 197 12.73 12.19 1.72
N TYR A 198 12.88 10.87 1.55
CA TYR A 198 13.01 9.91 2.64
C TYR A 198 14.16 10.24 3.59
N SER A 199 13.91 10.22 4.90
CA SER A 199 14.87 10.71 5.92
C SER A 199 16.25 10.03 5.87
N PRO A 200 16.36 8.71 5.70
CA PRO A 200 17.63 8.00 5.52
C PRO A 200 18.38 8.30 4.21
N ASN A 201 17.75 8.88 3.19
CA ASN A 201 18.34 9.04 1.86
C ASN A 201 19.47 10.07 1.83
N GLN A 202 20.72 9.63 1.90
CA GLN A 202 21.88 10.52 1.96
C GLN A 202 22.13 11.33 0.68
N VAL A 203 21.56 10.95 -0.47
CA VAL A 203 21.82 11.59 -1.77
C VAL A 203 21.22 12.99 -1.86
N THR A 204 20.07 13.21 -1.20
CA THR A 204 19.28 14.44 -1.32
C THR A 204 19.41 15.38 -0.13
N VAL A 205 20.40 15.14 0.74
CA VAL A 205 20.71 16.00 1.88
C VAL A 205 21.09 17.39 1.38
N ASN A 206 20.51 18.43 1.99
CA ASN A 206 20.70 19.85 1.64
C ASN A 206 20.26 20.25 0.22
N MET A 207 19.54 19.40 -0.51
CA MET A 207 18.85 19.83 -1.72
C MET A 207 17.55 20.56 -1.35
N THR A 208 17.15 21.56 -2.11
CA THR A 208 15.89 22.29 -1.89
C THR A 208 14.72 21.69 -2.69
N ASP A 209 15.01 21.13 -3.86
CA ASP A 209 14.05 20.50 -4.76
C ASP A 209 14.74 19.37 -5.56
N PRO A 210 14.94 18.19 -4.96
CA PRO A 210 15.56 17.04 -5.62
C PRO A 210 14.88 16.72 -6.95
N ALA A 211 15.64 16.60 -8.05
CA ALA A 211 15.13 16.30 -9.39
C ALA A 211 14.10 17.29 -9.98
N GLY A 212 13.91 18.48 -9.38
CA GLY A 212 12.92 19.46 -9.84
C GLY A 212 11.49 18.96 -9.71
N THR A 213 11.24 18.15 -8.68
CA THR A 213 10.00 17.40 -8.44
C THR A 213 8.90 18.23 -7.82
N ARG A 214 9.08 19.54 -7.61
CA ARG A 214 7.98 20.43 -7.27
C ARG A 214 6.82 20.16 -8.22
N CYS A 215 5.77 19.53 -7.68
CA CYS A 215 4.58 19.10 -8.39
C CYS A 215 3.93 20.23 -9.21
N THR A 216 4.26 21.49 -8.87
CA THR A 216 3.78 22.71 -9.49
C THR A 216 4.21 22.89 -10.94
N ASP A 217 5.37 22.38 -11.35
CA ASP A 217 5.91 22.69 -12.69
C ASP A 217 5.48 21.68 -13.76
N HIS A 218 5.06 20.48 -13.34
CA HIS A 218 4.58 19.40 -14.21
C HIS A 218 3.05 19.31 -14.28
N ALA A 219 2.37 20.01 -13.38
CA ALA A 219 0.97 20.36 -13.55
C ALA A 219 0.88 21.54 -14.54
N GLY A 220 1.11 21.26 -15.83
CA GLY A 220 0.82 22.23 -16.90
C GLY A 220 -0.60 22.81 -16.75
N PRO A 221 -0.89 23.97 -17.37
CA PRO A 221 -2.09 24.77 -17.10
C PRO A 221 -3.35 23.90 -17.03
N PHE A 222 -3.95 23.92 -15.85
CA PHE A 222 -5.04 23.08 -15.37
C PHE A 222 -6.26 23.14 -16.31
N HIS A 223 -6.38 22.13 -17.18
CA HIS A 223 -7.64 21.75 -17.82
C HIS A 223 -8.30 20.54 -17.15
N TYR A 224 -7.70 20.01 -16.08
CA TYR A 224 -8.15 18.77 -15.41
C TYR A 224 -8.92 19.07 -14.13
N LYS A 225 -10.00 18.33 -13.91
CA LYS A 225 -10.89 18.51 -12.76
C LYS A 225 -10.48 17.66 -11.55
N THR A 226 -9.80 16.53 -11.78
CA THR A 226 -9.53 15.54 -10.72
C THR A 226 -8.16 14.88 -10.85
N VAL A 227 -7.47 14.73 -9.71
CA VAL A 227 -6.15 14.11 -9.57
C VAL A 227 -6.16 13.02 -8.50
N TYR A 228 -5.54 11.89 -8.82
CA TYR A 228 -5.06 10.91 -7.84
C TYR A 228 -3.54 10.99 -7.73
N VAL A 229 -3.05 10.98 -6.49
CA VAL A 229 -1.61 10.99 -6.19
C VAL A 229 -1.20 9.62 -5.69
N ILE A 230 -0.14 9.05 -6.27
CA ILE A 230 0.48 7.84 -5.76
C ILE A 230 1.94 8.12 -5.42
N ALA A 231 2.44 7.52 -4.35
CA ALA A 231 3.86 7.52 -4.04
C ALA A 231 4.19 6.36 -3.10
N HIS A 232 5.46 6.01 -2.96
CA HIS A 232 5.87 4.97 -2.02
C HIS A 232 5.84 5.46 -0.56
N VAL A 233 6.73 6.37 -0.17
CA VAL A 233 6.86 6.89 1.21
C VAL A 233 5.76 7.94 1.47
N PRO A 234 4.94 7.79 2.53
CA PRO A 234 3.88 8.74 2.84
C PRO A 234 4.41 10.08 3.38
N ILE A 235 3.58 11.12 3.27
CA ILE A 235 3.70 12.33 4.08
C ILE A 235 3.16 12.08 5.50
N GLY A 236 3.35 13.05 6.39
CA GLY A 236 2.86 13.00 7.76
C GLY A 236 3.81 12.28 8.72
N TYR A 237 3.30 12.05 9.93
CA TYR A 237 4.03 11.46 11.04
C TYR A 237 3.84 9.94 11.09
N LEU A 238 4.89 9.22 11.49
CA LEU A 238 4.84 7.78 11.67
C LEU A 238 3.94 7.44 12.87
N PRO A 239 2.90 6.60 12.70
CA PRO A 239 1.91 6.34 13.75
C PRO A 239 2.43 5.44 14.89
N TYR A 240 3.71 5.08 14.86
CA TYR A 240 4.41 4.26 15.86
C TYR A 240 5.65 4.95 16.44
N ALA A 241 5.93 6.20 16.06
CA ALA A 241 7.07 6.98 16.56
C ALA A 241 6.67 8.42 16.88
N ILE A 242 7.17 8.97 17.99
CA ILE A 242 6.90 10.35 18.41
C ILE A 242 7.74 11.31 17.56
N ASN A 243 7.13 12.41 17.11
CA ASN A 243 7.81 13.52 16.43
C ASN A 243 8.69 13.10 15.24
N THR A 244 8.30 12.01 14.56
CA THR A 244 9.08 11.45 13.45
C THR A 244 8.20 11.39 12.20
N THR A 245 8.59 12.12 11.16
CA THR A 245 7.99 12.07 9.83
C THR A 245 8.66 10.99 8.97
N ALA A 246 7.91 10.38 8.04
CA ALA A 246 8.46 9.35 7.16
C ALA A 246 9.48 9.93 6.16
N VAL A 247 9.11 11.03 5.52
CA VAL A 247 10.04 11.91 4.78
C VAL A 247 10.63 12.96 5.70
N ARG A 248 11.71 13.65 5.31
CA ARG A 248 12.27 14.73 6.13
C ARG A 248 11.25 15.83 6.37
N GLU A 249 11.19 16.33 7.60
CA GLU A 249 10.21 17.34 8.02
C GLU A 249 10.11 18.54 7.06
N SER A 250 11.23 19.10 6.59
CA SER A 250 11.19 20.23 5.64
C SER A 250 10.52 19.91 4.29
N TYR A 251 10.60 18.67 3.81
CA TYR A 251 9.88 18.22 2.62
C TYR A 251 8.43 17.87 2.94
N ASN A 252 8.18 17.29 4.11
CA ASN A 252 6.84 17.05 4.61
C ASN A 252 6.01 18.35 4.61
N GLU A 253 6.51 19.40 5.24
CA GLU A 253 5.85 20.72 5.30
C GLU A 253 5.56 21.29 3.92
N GLN A 254 6.51 21.15 2.98
CA GLN A 254 6.34 21.61 1.61
C GLN A 254 5.23 20.83 0.89
N LEU A 255 5.21 19.50 1.01
CA LEU A 255 4.21 18.65 0.38
C LEU A 255 2.82 18.86 0.98
N VAL A 256 2.70 18.92 2.31
CA VAL A 256 1.45 19.24 3.01
C VAL A 256 0.90 20.59 2.52
N LYS A 257 1.75 21.61 2.40
CA LYS A 257 1.35 22.92 1.86
C LYS A 257 0.87 22.84 0.41
N ILE A 258 1.57 22.07 -0.44
CA ILE A 258 1.15 21.85 -1.84
C ILE A 258 -0.22 21.17 -1.87
N PHE A 259 -0.42 20.08 -1.14
CA PHE A 259 -1.68 19.35 -1.16
C PHE A 259 -2.84 20.14 -0.55
N ARG A 260 -2.61 21.02 0.43
CA ARG A 260 -3.60 22.00 0.90
C ARG A 260 -4.01 22.97 -0.21
N ASN A 261 -3.05 23.48 -0.97
CA ASN A 261 -3.32 24.45 -2.04
C ASN A 261 -4.07 23.86 -3.24
N TYR A 262 -3.93 22.55 -3.47
CA TYR A 262 -4.53 21.83 -4.58
C TYR A 262 -5.61 20.83 -4.13
N SER A 263 -6.17 21.01 -2.93
CA SER A 263 -7.15 20.08 -2.38
C SER A 263 -8.50 20.10 -3.10
N ASP A 264 -8.74 21.11 -3.94
CA ASP A 264 -9.91 21.20 -4.82
C ASP A 264 -9.84 20.21 -6.00
N VAL A 265 -8.63 19.85 -6.44
CA VAL A 265 -8.42 18.92 -7.55
C VAL A 265 -7.94 17.54 -7.09
N VAL A 266 -7.19 17.42 -6.00
CA VAL A 266 -6.73 16.12 -5.49
C VAL A 266 -7.87 15.42 -4.76
N GLN A 267 -8.30 14.26 -5.27
CA GLN A 267 -9.42 13.48 -4.70
C GLN A 267 -8.98 12.29 -3.84
N GLY A 268 -7.69 11.92 -3.90
CA GLY A 268 -7.15 10.83 -3.10
C GLY A 268 -5.64 10.71 -3.23
N GLN A 269 -4.99 10.30 -2.14
CA GLN A 269 -3.56 10.01 -2.11
C GLN A 269 -3.32 8.59 -1.60
N PHE A 270 -2.47 7.84 -2.28
CA PHE A 270 -2.26 6.41 -2.06
C PHE A 270 -0.76 6.11 -1.86
N TYR A 271 -0.45 5.55 -0.70
CA TYR A 271 0.92 5.28 -0.26
C TYR A 271 1.13 3.83 0.20
N GLY A 272 2.38 3.43 0.37
CA GLY A 272 2.79 2.14 0.96
C GLY A 272 3.84 2.35 2.05
N HIS A 273 4.97 1.65 1.96
CA HIS A 273 6.19 1.81 2.77
C HIS A 273 6.09 1.41 4.24
N THR A 274 5.03 1.79 4.95
CA THR A 274 4.91 1.51 6.39
C THR A 274 4.53 0.07 6.69
N HIS A 275 4.05 -0.65 5.67
CA HIS A 275 3.48 -2.00 5.77
C HIS A 275 2.25 -2.09 6.68
N ARG A 276 1.60 -0.96 6.96
CA ARG A 276 0.46 -0.88 7.88
C ARG A 276 -0.74 -0.26 7.18
N ASP A 277 -1.91 -0.73 7.56
CA ASP A 277 -3.17 -0.12 7.16
C ASP A 277 -3.34 1.19 7.93
N SER A 278 -3.23 2.33 7.25
CA SER A 278 -3.40 3.61 7.92
C SER A 278 -4.18 4.59 7.06
N ILE A 279 -4.96 5.42 7.75
CA ILE A 279 -5.63 6.56 7.15
C ILE A 279 -5.04 7.86 7.70
N MET A 280 -5.10 8.90 6.88
CA MET A 280 -4.73 10.25 7.26
C MET A 280 -5.76 11.21 6.66
N VAL A 281 -6.08 12.28 7.40
CA VAL A 281 -6.98 13.32 6.94
C VAL A 281 -6.25 14.65 6.94
N LEU A 282 -6.05 15.22 5.76
CA LEU A 282 -5.45 16.54 5.64
C LEU A 282 -6.50 17.61 5.92
N LEU A 283 -6.25 18.41 6.96
CA LEU A 283 -7.04 19.60 7.27
C LEU A 283 -6.43 20.85 6.62
N ASP A 284 -7.27 21.79 6.20
CA ASP A 284 -6.83 23.14 5.81
C ASP A 284 -6.46 23.99 7.04
N GLN A 285 -6.06 25.25 6.80
CA GLN A 285 -5.64 26.17 7.86
C GLN A 285 -6.79 26.57 8.81
N GLN A 286 -8.03 26.33 8.43
CA GLN A 286 -9.22 26.60 9.22
C GLN A 286 -9.73 25.34 9.94
N GLY A 287 -9.03 24.20 9.80
CA GLY A 287 -9.42 22.93 10.40
C GLY A 287 -10.48 22.16 9.62
N LYS A 288 -10.82 22.57 8.40
CA LYS A 288 -11.76 21.82 7.56
C LYS A 288 -11.04 20.65 6.89
N PRO A 289 -11.62 19.45 6.86
CA PRO A 289 -11.01 18.33 6.14
C PRO A 289 -11.10 18.53 4.63
N VAL A 290 -9.97 18.39 3.95
CA VAL A 290 -9.85 18.69 2.52
C VAL A 290 -9.28 17.55 1.67
N ASN A 291 -8.57 16.57 2.25
CA ASN A 291 -7.98 15.46 1.48
C ASN A 291 -7.92 14.17 2.29
N SER A 292 -8.31 13.05 1.64
CA SER A 292 -8.21 11.69 2.17
C SER A 292 -6.91 11.05 1.72
N ILE A 293 -6.18 10.47 2.66
CA ILE A 293 -4.88 9.86 2.42
C ILE A 293 -4.87 8.45 2.99
N PHE A 294 -4.37 7.50 2.21
CA PHE A 294 -4.39 6.08 2.55
C PHE A 294 -3.00 5.47 2.41
N VAL A 295 -2.59 4.74 3.42
CA VAL A 295 -1.41 3.88 3.40
C VAL A 295 -1.90 2.44 3.39
N THR A 296 -1.56 1.70 2.34
CA THR A 296 -1.95 0.30 2.20
C THR A 296 -0.95 -0.61 2.93
N PRO A 297 -1.41 -1.70 3.58
CA PRO A 297 -0.48 -2.66 4.16
C PRO A 297 0.29 -3.43 3.09
N ALA A 298 1.36 -4.09 3.49
CA ALA A 298 2.23 -4.84 2.60
C ALA A 298 1.68 -6.24 2.27
N VAL A 299 2.15 -6.80 1.15
CA VAL A 299 2.07 -8.25 0.92
C VAL A 299 3.12 -8.96 1.77
N THR A 300 4.31 -8.40 1.94
CA THR A 300 5.31 -8.98 2.85
C THR A 300 4.83 -8.97 4.31
N PRO A 301 5.06 -10.05 5.07
CA PRO A 301 4.75 -10.10 6.49
C PRO A 301 5.95 -9.77 7.37
N ILE A 302 7.06 -9.28 6.81
CA ILE A 302 8.30 -9.12 7.55
C ILE A 302 8.13 -8.11 8.70
N LYS A 303 8.68 -8.46 9.86
CA LYS A 303 8.97 -7.54 10.95
C LYS A 303 10.40 -7.74 11.44
N SER A 304 10.95 -6.71 12.06
CA SER A 304 12.19 -6.85 12.82
C SER A 304 11.97 -7.71 14.08
N LEU A 305 13.03 -8.35 14.58
CA LEU A 305 12.96 -9.21 15.77
C LEU A 305 12.37 -8.48 17.00
N LEU A 306 12.79 -7.22 17.20
CA LEU A 306 12.39 -6.38 18.32
C LEU A 306 11.02 -5.71 18.14
N GLU A 307 10.44 -5.77 16.94
CA GLU A 307 9.12 -5.18 16.71
C GLU A 307 8.03 -6.03 17.36
N PRO A 308 7.09 -5.39 18.10
CA PRO A 308 6.08 -6.10 18.87
C PRO A 308 5.02 -6.78 17.99
N TYR A 309 4.86 -6.34 16.74
CA TYR A 309 3.87 -6.87 15.80
C TYR A 309 4.33 -6.73 14.35
N SER A 310 3.73 -7.55 13.49
CA SER A 310 3.81 -7.42 12.04
C SER A 310 2.45 -7.07 11.44
N ASN A 311 2.30 -7.25 10.13
CA ASN A 311 1.05 -7.35 9.40
C ASN A 311 0.89 -8.75 8.81
N ASN A 312 -0.34 -9.24 8.70
CA ASN A 312 -0.61 -10.28 7.71
C ASN A 312 -0.44 -9.72 6.28
N PRO A 313 -0.15 -10.58 5.29
CA PRO A 313 -0.17 -10.20 3.88
C PRO A 313 -1.52 -9.59 3.48
N GLY A 314 -1.50 -8.41 2.87
CA GLY A 314 -2.70 -7.66 2.50
C GLY A 314 -2.71 -7.18 1.04
N VAL A 315 -3.90 -7.09 0.45
CA VAL A 315 -4.18 -6.39 -0.82
C VAL A 315 -5.49 -5.63 -0.71
N ARG A 316 -5.63 -4.50 -1.41
CA ARG A 316 -6.79 -3.61 -1.23
C ARG A 316 -7.43 -3.20 -2.55
N ALA A 317 -8.76 -3.16 -2.57
CA ALA A 317 -9.51 -2.50 -3.64
C ALA A 317 -10.15 -1.21 -3.13
N TYR A 318 -10.21 -0.20 -3.99
CA TYR A 318 -10.96 1.03 -3.75
C TYR A 318 -12.14 1.10 -4.70
N LEU A 319 -13.26 1.62 -4.19
CA LEU A 319 -14.44 1.95 -4.97
C LEU A 319 -14.48 3.47 -5.15
N TYR A 320 -14.89 3.93 -6.32
CA TYR A 320 -14.94 5.36 -6.61
C TYR A 320 -16.15 5.73 -7.49
N HIS A 321 -16.57 6.99 -7.40
CA HIS A 321 -17.71 7.51 -8.12
C HIS A 321 -17.34 7.76 -9.60
N PRO A 322 -18.13 7.23 -10.57
CA PRO A 322 -17.76 7.22 -11.99
C PRO A 322 -17.64 8.61 -12.62
N GLU A 323 -18.30 9.63 -12.08
CA GLU A 323 -18.36 10.96 -12.71
C GLU A 323 -17.34 11.97 -12.17
N ASN A 324 -17.08 11.95 -10.86
CA ASN A 324 -16.24 12.95 -10.18
C ASN A 324 -14.99 12.33 -9.55
N TYR A 325 -14.86 11.00 -9.58
CA TYR A 325 -13.76 10.23 -9.01
C TYR A 325 -13.58 10.39 -7.50
N GLY A 326 -14.62 10.82 -6.78
CA GLY A 326 -14.66 10.75 -5.32
C GLY A 326 -14.58 9.30 -4.84
N LEU A 327 -13.74 9.03 -3.86
CA LEU A 327 -13.59 7.71 -3.25
C LEU A 327 -14.78 7.36 -2.36
N LEU A 328 -15.33 6.17 -2.60
CA LEU A 328 -16.54 5.68 -1.93
C LEU A 328 -16.21 4.70 -0.81
N ASP A 329 -15.28 3.76 -1.04
CA ASP A 329 -15.03 2.70 -0.06
C ASP A 329 -13.66 2.03 -0.24
N ILE A 330 -13.25 1.28 0.79
CA ILE A 330 -12.07 0.40 0.81
C ILE A 330 -12.53 -1.01 1.13
N TRP A 331 -12.15 -1.96 0.29
CA TRP A 331 -12.27 -3.38 0.55
C TRP A 331 -10.87 -3.93 0.80
N GLN A 332 -10.58 -4.24 2.06
CA GLN A 332 -9.30 -4.80 2.47
C GLN A 332 -9.38 -6.31 2.48
N PHE A 333 -8.41 -6.96 1.85
CA PHE A 333 -8.29 -8.41 1.82
C PHE A 333 -6.97 -8.82 2.46
N TYR A 334 -6.95 -10.00 3.05
CA TYR A 334 -5.75 -10.50 3.71
C TYR A 334 -5.64 -12.02 3.64
N LEU A 335 -4.44 -12.50 3.88
CA LEU A 335 -4.14 -13.89 4.16
C LEU A 335 -3.74 -14.02 5.63
N ASN A 336 -4.45 -14.84 6.40
CA ASN A 336 -3.96 -15.23 7.72
C ASN A 336 -2.75 -16.15 7.52
N LEU A 337 -1.54 -15.61 7.68
CA LEU A 337 -0.30 -16.32 7.34
C LEU A 337 -0.12 -17.59 8.18
N THR A 338 -0.45 -17.52 9.47
CA THR A 338 -0.37 -18.65 10.41
C THR A 338 -1.29 -19.79 9.96
N GLU A 339 -2.55 -19.49 9.67
CA GLU A 339 -3.55 -20.46 9.17
C GLU A 339 -3.12 -21.03 7.82
N ALA A 340 -2.65 -20.18 6.91
CA ALA A 340 -2.22 -20.59 5.58
C ALA A 340 -1.02 -21.54 5.60
N ASN A 341 -0.06 -21.30 6.49
CA ASN A 341 1.09 -22.18 6.68
C ASN A 341 0.70 -23.51 7.34
N LEU A 342 -0.17 -23.48 8.35
CA LEU A 342 -0.68 -24.68 9.03
C LEU A 342 -1.46 -25.59 8.07
N GLU A 343 -2.33 -25.01 7.25
CA GLU A 343 -3.20 -25.74 6.32
C GLU A 343 -2.55 -25.97 4.95
N GLN A 344 -1.39 -25.36 4.71
CA GLN A 344 -0.70 -25.32 3.41
C GLN A 344 -1.59 -24.84 2.27
N LYS A 345 -2.52 -23.92 2.57
CA LYS A 345 -3.51 -23.37 1.64
C LYS A 345 -3.61 -21.86 1.78
N SER A 346 -3.57 -21.14 0.66
CA SER A 346 -3.67 -19.67 0.66
C SER A 346 -5.12 -19.20 0.58
N ASP A 347 -5.86 -19.30 1.68
CA ASP A 347 -7.26 -18.85 1.77
C ASP A 347 -7.34 -17.35 2.06
N TRP A 348 -7.05 -16.55 1.04
CA TRP A 348 -7.26 -15.11 1.04
C TRP A 348 -8.75 -14.79 1.23
N LYS A 349 -9.05 -13.84 2.12
CA LYS A 349 -10.42 -13.46 2.50
C LYS A 349 -10.54 -11.96 2.69
N LEU A 350 -11.77 -11.47 2.59
CA LEU A 350 -12.13 -10.11 2.96
C LEU A 350 -11.84 -9.93 4.46
N GLU A 351 -11.01 -8.95 4.80
CA GLU A 351 -10.79 -8.54 6.18
C GLU A 351 -11.93 -7.64 6.64
N TYR A 352 -12.15 -6.55 5.91
CA TYR A 352 -13.22 -5.60 6.20
C TYR A 352 -13.59 -4.76 4.96
N ILE A 353 -14.79 -4.19 5.02
CA ILE A 353 -15.26 -3.08 4.18
C ILE A 353 -15.27 -1.84 5.07
N MET A 354 -14.59 -0.76 4.69
CA MET A 354 -14.34 0.38 5.58
C MET A 354 -15.64 1.04 6.05
N THR A 355 -16.56 1.30 5.13
CA THR A 355 -17.87 1.92 5.45
C THR A 355 -18.70 1.06 6.41
N GLU A 356 -18.78 -0.25 6.17
CA GLU A 356 -19.46 -1.21 7.06
C GLU A 356 -18.76 -1.35 8.41
N ALA A 357 -17.44 -1.43 8.41
CA ALA A 357 -16.65 -1.64 9.62
C ALA A 357 -16.75 -0.45 10.57
N PHE A 358 -16.76 0.77 10.05
CA PHE A 358 -16.73 1.99 10.86
C PHE A 358 -18.04 2.77 10.90
N ASP A 359 -19.09 2.30 10.22
CA ASP A 359 -20.39 2.97 10.13
C ASP A 359 -20.21 4.43 9.64
N ILE A 360 -19.58 4.57 8.47
CA ILE A 360 -19.40 5.84 7.76
C ILE A 360 -19.97 5.74 6.35
N ASP A 361 -20.43 6.87 5.81
CA ASP A 361 -21.12 6.90 4.52
C ASP A 361 -20.18 6.68 3.32
N ASP A 362 -18.95 7.17 3.42
CA ASP A 362 -17.89 7.06 2.41
C ASP A 362 -16.50 7.25 3.05
N ILE A 363 -15.45 7.26 2.23
CA ILE A 363 -14.07 7.56 2.65
C ILE A 363 -13.62 8.96 2.19
N GLN A 364 -14.56 9.90 2.05
CA GLN A 364 -14.27 11.30 1.77
C GLN A 364 -13.68 12.01 3.01
N PRO A 365 -13.02 13.17 2.84
CA PRO A 365 -12.31 13.81 3.93
C PRO A 365 -13.20 14.10 5.15
N HIS A 366 -14.46 14.47 4.94
CA HIS A 366 -15.40 14.74 6.02
C HIS A 366 -15.70 13.49 6.85
N SER A 367 -16.10 12.39 6.21
CA SER A 367 -16.42 11.12 6.88
C SER A 367 -15.21 10.56 7.65
N LEU A 368 -14.02 10.64 7.06
CA LEU A 368 -12.79 10.20 7.72
C LEU A 368 -12.41 11.10 8.91
N HIS A 369 -12.67 12.40 8.83
CA HIS A 369 -12.44 13.32 9.95
C HIS A 369 -13.36 12.99 11.13
N GLU A 370 -14.65 12.76 10.88
CA GLU A 370 -15.59 12.34 11.94
C GLU A 370 -15.18 11.00 12.56
N LEU A 371 -14.70 10.05 11.75
CA LEU A 371 -14.14 8.80 12.27
C LEU A 371 -12.91 9.03 13.16
N ALA A 372 -11.99 9.88 12.72
CA ALA A 372 -10.77 10.12 13.48
C ALA A 372 -11.03 10.95 14.76
N LEU A 373 -12.06 11.81 14.79
CA LEU A 373 -12.59 12.40 16.04
C LEU A 373 -13.20 11.34 16.99
N ARG A 374 -13.83 10.28 16.46
CA ARG A 374 -14.28 9.15 17.28
C ARG A 374 -13.11 8.35 17.87
N PHE A 375 -11.95 8.32 17.20
CA PHE A 375 -10.76 7.69 17.76
C PHE A 375 -10.24 8.41 19.01
N GLU A 376 -10.34 9.74 19.07
CA GLU A 376 -9.88 10.54 20.22
C GLU A 376 -10.62 10.21 21.53
N GLN A 377 -11.84 9.66 21.46
CA GLN A 377 -12.63 9.35 22.65
C GLN A 377 -11.90 8.38 23.59
N PRO A 378 -11.96 8.58 24.92
CA PRO A 378 -11.46 7.60 25.88
C PRO A 378 -12.11 6.23 25.63
N GLN A 379 -11.32 5.16 25.58
CA GLN A 379 -11.80 3.78 25.34
C GLN A 379 -12.64 3.61 24.04
N SER A 380 -12.23 4.29 22.96
CA SER A 380 -12.86 4.18 21.64
C SER A 380 -12.76 2.78 21.03
N LYS A 381 -13.89 2.09 20.89
CA LYS A 381 -14.00 0.82 20.18
C LYS A 381 -13.66 0.93 18.70
N ASP A 382 -13.93 2.08 18.09
CA ASP A 382 -13.56 2.34 16.71
C ASP A 382 -12.05 2.41 16.58
N PHE A 383 -11.35 3.01 17.55
CA PHE A 383 -9.90 2.98 17.57
C PHE A 383 -9.34 1.57 17.77
N ASP A 384 -9.90 0.78 18.71
CA ASP A 384 -9.44 -0.60 18.93
C ASP A 384 -9.60 -1.45 17.65
N LYS A 385 -10.71 -1.26 16.93
CA LYS A 385 -10.96 -1.90 15.63
C LYS A 385 -9.96 -1.42 14.58
N TYR A 386 -9.73 -0.11 14.48
CA TYR A 386 -8.72 0.47 13.59
C TYR A 386 -7.33 -0.09 13.88
N PHE A 387 -6.93 -0.23 15.15
CA PHE A 387 -5.61 -0.75 15.50
C PHE A 387 -5.46 -2.24 15.17
N ASN A 388 -6.54 -3.04 15.23
CA ASN A 388 -6.51 -4.42 14.72
C ASN A 388 -6.27 -4.46 13.20
N HIS A 389 -6.97 -3.61 12.44
CA HIS A 389 -6.79 -3.49 10.99
C HIS A 389 -5.45 -2.87 10.61
N PHE A 390 -4.89 -1.99 11.42
CA PHE A 390 -3.55 -1.42 11.25
C PHE A 390 -2.47 -2.51 11.08
N MET A 391 -2.65 -3.65 11.76
CA MET A 391 -1.80 -4.84 11.67
C MET A 391 -2.39 -5.94 10.76
N VAL A 392 -3.42 -5.64 9.97
CA VAL A 392 -4.10 -6.59 9.09
C VAL A 392 -4.57 -7.83 9.85
N SER A 393 -5.19 -7.61 11.02
CA SER A 393 -5.67 -8.68 11.89
C SER A 393 -4.59 -9.70 12.30
N TYR A 394 -3.32 -9.28 12.37
CA TYR A 394 -2.18 -10.12 12.78
C TYR A 394 -2.39 -10.75 14.16
N ASN A 395 -2.80 -9.95 15.15
CA ASN A 395 -3.02 -10.43 16.51
C ASN A 395 -4.03 -9.55 17.28
N PHE A 396 -5.22 -10.11 17.51
CA PHE A 396 -6.31 -9.45 18.24
C PHE A 396 -6.07 -9.24 19.75
N SER A 397 -5.02 -9.83 20.30
CA SER A 397 -4.70 -9.70 21.74
C SER A 397 -3.84 -8.47 22.04
N LEU A 398 -3.29 -7.82 21.00
CA LEU A 398 -2.49 -6.61 21.16
C LEU A 398 -3.40 -5.39 21.30
N THR A 399 -3.16 -4.60 22.34
CA THR A 399 -3.91 -3.36 22.61
C THR A 399 -2.99 -2.14 22.47
N CYS A 400 -3.58 -1.02 22.09
CA CYS A 400 -2.88 0.26 21.94
C CYS A 400 -3.58 1.31 22.81
N GLU A 401 -3.01 1.59 23.98
CA GLU A 401 -3.59 2.51 24.96
C GLU A 401 -2.58 3.62 25.33
N GLY A 402 -3.08 4.66 25.99
CA GLY A 402 -2.25 5.78 26.47
C GLY A 402 -1.42 6.43 25.37
N LEU A 403 -0.10 6.38 25.52
CA LEU A 403 0.84 6.98 24.56
C LEU A 403 0.75 6.32 23.17
N CYS A 404 0.56 5.01 23.08
CA CYS A 404 0.43 4.32 21.77
C CYS A 404 -0.73 4.92 20.98
N LYS A 405 -1.90 5.01 21.62
CA LYS A 405 -3.11 5.59 21.02
C LYS A 405 -2.91 7.05 20.65
N THR A 406 -2.26 7.81 21.52
CA THR A 406 -1.97 9.24 21.27
C THR A 406 -1.14 9.42 20.01
N ILE A 407 -0.05 8.66 19.84
CA ILE A 407 0.81 8.75 18.64
C ILE A 407 0.01 8.41 17.38
N GLN A 408 -0.75 7.32 17.42
CA GLN A 408 -1.58 6.86 16.30
C GLN A 408 -2.61 7.93 15.90
N VAL A 409 -3.43 8.40 16.84
CA VAL A 409 -4.51 9.36 16.56
C VAL A 409 -3.95 10.72 16.12
N CYS A 410 -2.86 11.19 16.74
CA CYS A 410 -2.22 12.44 16.29
C CYS A 410 -1.68 12.31 14.86
N ALA A 411 -1.11 11.16 14.48
CA ALA A 411 -0.63 10.93 13.12
C ALA A 411 -1.75 10.86 12.08
N VAL A 412 -2.96 10.40 12.46
CA VAL A 412 -4.14 10.38 11.58
C VAL A 412 -4.62 11.81 11.24
N HIS A 413 -4.64 12.71 12.22
CA HIS A 413 -5.21 14.06 12.08
C HIS A 413 -4.22 15.15 11.66
N PHE A 414 -2.96 15.04 12.10
CA PHE A 414 -2.05 16.18 12.09
C PHE A 414 -0.78 15.85 11.32
N LEU A 415 -0.74 16.35 10.10
CA LEU A 415 0.30 16.03 9.13
C LEU A 415 1.42 17.06 9.08
N ASP A 416 1.28 18.22 9.74
CA ASP A 416 2.33 19.23 9.88
C ASP A 416 2.84 19.33 11.33
N GLN A 417 4.03 19.91 11.47
CA GLN A 417 4.75 19.99 12.73
C GLN A 417 4.00 20.77 13.80
N GLU A 418 3.37 21.89 13.43
CA GLU A 418 2.70 22.75 14.39
C GLU A 418 1.52 22.01 15.03
N THR A 419 0.64 21.45 14.22
CA THR A 419 -0.57 20.78 14.69
C THR A 419 -0.28 19.43 15.35
N TYR A 420 0.69 18.66 14.85
CA TYR A 420 1.08 17.38 15.46
C TYR A 420 1.66 17.59 16.86
N SER A 421 2.58 18.56 16.99
CA SER A 421 3.21 18.87 18.29
C SER A 421 2.18 19.34 19.32
N GLN A 422 1.18 20.13 18.89
CA GLN A 422 0.07 20.53 19.77
C GLN A 422 -0.79 19.35 20.21
N CYS A 423 -1.03 18.37 19.34
CA CYS A 423 -1.76 17.15 19.69
C CYS A 423 -1.02 16.32 20.74
N ILE A 424 0.27 16.07 20.53
CA ILE A 424 1.11 15.33 21.49
C ILE A 424 1.18 16.05 22.84
N ALA A 425 1.40 17.38 22.84
CA ALA A 425 1.51 18.16 24.07
C ALA A 425 0.20 18.16 24.89
N LYS A 426 -0.98 18.16 24.25
CA LYS A 426 -2.28 18.06 24.94
C LYS A 426 -2.45 16.75 25.71
N ALA A 427 -1.77 15.68 25.30
CA ALA A 427 -1.78 14.40 26.01
C ALA A 427 -0.85 14.38 27.24
N GLY A 428 -0.12 15.48 27.52
CA GLY A 428 0.77 15.61 28.66
C GLY A 428 2.13 14.92 28.49
N ILE A 429 2.62 14.86 27.25
CA ILE A 429 3.84 14.15 26.83
C ILE A 429 4.87 15.14 26.28
#